data_AF-A0A523UAW9-F1
#
_entry.id   AF-A0A523UAW9-F1
#
_cell.length_a   1.000
_cell.length_b   1.000
_cell.length_c   1.000
_cell.angle_alpha   90.00
_cell.angle_beta   90.00
_cell.angle_gamma   90.00
#
_symmetry.space_group_name_H-M   'P 1'
#
loop_
_entity.id
_entity.type
_entity.pdbx_description
1 polymer ?
#
loop_
_entity_poly.entity_id
_entity_poly.type
_entity_poly.pdbx_seq_one_letter_code
_entity_poly.pdbx_strand_id
1 'polypeptide(L)'
;MMRRLEDYRKVVGDEVIDGIRRRVRKLYGKHILHVNSTYQGGGVAEILNCLVPLMNEVGLDAGWRILHGNPDFFTVTKKFHNALLGEPISFTVL
;
A
#
# COMPACT_ATOMS: atom_id res chain seq x y z
N MET A 1 -16.99 2.67 10.01
CA MET A 1 -17.20 1.27 10.44
C MET A 1 -16.00 0.47 9.95
N MET A 2 -15.33 -0.27 10.84
CA MET A 2 -14.19 -1.11 10.46
C MET A 2 -14.70 -2.28 9.61
N ARG A 3 -14.19 -2.40 8.38
CA ARG A 3 -14.48 -3.52 7.47
C ARG A 3 -13.79 -4.77 8.00
N ARG A 4 -14.47 -5.91 7.95
CA ARG A 4 -13.90 -7.22 8.28
C ARG A 4 -13.73 -8.03 7.02
N LEU A 5 -12.77 -8.96 7.02
CA LEU A 5 -12.58 -9.86 5.87
C LEU A 5 -13.87 -10.63 5.55
N GLU A 6 -14.62 -10.98 6.59
CA GLU A 6 -15.91 -11.67 6.52
C GLU A 6 -16.96 -10.91 5.70
N ASP A 7 -16.93 -9.58 5.68
CA ASP A 7 -17.91 -8.77 4.93
C ASP A 7 -17.80 -9.00 3.41
N TYR A 8 -16.68 -9.57 2.94
CA TYR A 8 -16.42 -9.89 1.54
C TYR A 8 -16.75 -11.34 1.16
N ARG A 9 -17.18 -12.19 2.12
CA ARG A 9 -17.49 -13.61 1.84
C ARG A 9 -18.51 -13.78 0.72
N LYS A 10 -19.54 -12.92 0.67
CA LYS A 10 -20.57 -12.96 -0.39
C LYS A 10 -20.03 -12.62 -1.79
N VAL A 11 -18.87 -11.97 -1.88
CA VAL A 11 -18.26 -11.55 -3.14
C VAL A 11 -17.30 -12.62 -3.66
N VAL A 12 -16.50 -13.22 -2.79
CA VAL A 12 -15.40 -14.12 -3.19
C VAL A 12 -15.55 -15.58 -2.75
N GLY A 13 -16.53 -15.88 -1.89
CA GLY A 13 -16.80 -17.22 -1.37
C GLY A 13 -15.84 -17.68 -0.27
N ASP A 14 -16.16 -18.83 0.32
CA ASP A 14 -15.47 -19.38 1.49
C ASP A 14 -14.02 -19.76 1.21
N GLU A 15 -13.77 -20.34 0.04
CA GLU A 15 -12.44 -20.84 -0.33
C GLU A 15 -11.38 -19.73 -0.27
N VAL A 16 -11.72 -18.54 -0.78
CA VAL A 16 -10.81 -17.38 -0.79
C VAL A 16 -10.62 -16.84 0.62
N ILE A 17 -11.70 -16.68 1.39
CA ILE A 17 -11.64 -16.16 2.77
C ILE A 17 -10.78 -17.07 3.66
N ASP A 18 -11.03 -18.38 3.60
CA ASP A 18 -10.28 -19.35 4.39
C ASP A 18 -8.84 -19.48 3.89
N GLY A 19 -8.62 -19.36 2.58
CA GLY A 19 -7.30 -19.31 1.96
C GLY A 19 -6.45 -18.16 2.48
N ILE A 20 -7.03 -16.96 2.60
CA ILE A 20 -6.36 -15.79 3.17
C ILE A 20 -6.00 -16.07 4.64
N ARG A 21 -6.96 -16.52 5.46
CA ARG A 21 -6.72 -16.84 6.88
C ARG A 21 -5.61 -17.88 7.06
N ARG A 22 -5.56 -18.92 6.21
CA ARG A 22 -4.48 -19.94 6.26
C ARG A 22 -3.11 -19.36 5.94
N ARG A 23 -3.00 -18.47 4.95
CA ARG A 23 -1.73 -17.85 4.54
C ARG A 23 -1.22 -16.86 5.59
N VAL A 24 -2.13 -16.09 6.17
CA VAL A 24 -1.86 -15.08 7.22
C VAL A 24 -1.17 -15.70 8.44
N ARG A 25 -1.55 -16.92 8.85
CA ARG A 25 -0.91 -17.63 9.98
C ARG A 25 0.62 -17.75 9.87
N LYS A 26 1.15 -17.86 8.64
CA LYS A 26 2.61 -17.97 8.40
C LYS A 26 3.36 -16.66 8.67
N LEU A 27 2.63 -15.55 8.76
CA LEU A 27 3.17 -14.21 8.94
C LEU A 27 2.94 -13.66 10.35
N TYR A 28 2.36 -14.44 11.26
CA TYR A 28 2.15 -14.03 12.64
C TYR A 28 3.47 -13.71 13.35
N GLY A 29 3.45 -12.65 14.16
CA GLY A 29 4.63 -12.11 14.84
C GLY A 29 5.59 -11.35 13.93
N LYS A 30 5.24 -11.12 12.65
CA LYS A 30 5.98 -10.22 11.76
C LYS A 30 5.29 -8.87 11.68
N HIS A 31 6.08 -7.81 11.71
CA HIS A 31 5.61 -6.46 11.40
C HIS A 31 5.75 -6.21 9.90
N ILE A 32 4.64 -5.90 9.23
CA ILE A 32 4.58 -5.59 7.81
C ILE A 32 4.44 -4.09 7.65
N LEU A 33 5.44 -3.45 7.06
CA LEU A 33 5.46 -2.01 6.87
C LEU A 33 5.20 -1.64 5.40
N HIS A 34 4.13 -0.88 5.18
CA HIS A 34 3.87 -0.19 3.92
C HIS A 34 4.49 1.21 3.96
N VAL A 35 5.27 1.56 2.93
CA VAL A 35 5.87 2.89 2.78
C VAL A 35 5.52 3.44 1.40
N ASN A 36 5.01 4.67 1.35
CA ASN A 36 4.77 5.39 0.10
C ASN A 36 4.91 6.92 0.29
N SER A 37 4.61 7.70 -0.74
CA SER A 37 4.84 9.15 -0.79
C SER A 37 3.66 10.00 -0.30
N THR A 38 2.46 9.45 -0.14
CA THR A 38 1.28 10.22 0.29
C THR A 38 0.22 9.35 0.97
N TYR A 39 -0.43 9.90 2.00
CA TYR A 39 -1.62 9.29 2.61
C TYR A 39 -2.93 9.76 1.97
N GLN A 40 -2.87 10.78 1.09
CA GLN A 40 -4.02 11.41 0.47
C GLN A 40 -3.85 11.52 -1.04
N GLY A 41 -4.90 11.14 -1.77
CA GLY A 41 -4.94 11.21 -3.22
C GLY A 41 -4.20 10.05 -3.90
N GLY A 42 -4.75 9.61 -5.03
CA GLY A 42 -4.22 8.50 -5.82
C GLY A 42 -4.63 7.12 -5.33
N GLY A 43 -4.59 6.13 -6.23
CA GLY A 43 -5.09 4.78 -5.97
C GLY A 43 -4.34 4.03 -4.88
N VAL A 44 -3.03 4.27 -4.69
CA VAL A 44 -2.25 3.60 -3.64
C VAL A 44 -2.74 4.00 -2.25
N ALA A 45 -2.96 5.29 -2.01
CA ALA A 45 -3.48 5.77 -0.74
C ALA A 45 -4.90 5.23 -0.49
N GLU A 46 -5.75 5.21 -1.52
CA GLU A 46 -7.10 4.64 -1.43
C GLU A 46 -7.09 3.16 -1.04
N ILE A 47 -6.21 2.37 -1.66
CA ILE A 47 -6.05 0.94 -1.35
C ILE A 47 -5.55 0.75 0.09
N LEU A 48 -4.49 1.45 0.50
CA LEU A 48 -3.88 1.26 1.82
C LEU A 48 -4.80 1.71 2.97
N ASN A 49 -5.66 2.71 2.74
CA ASN A 49 -6.70 3.09 3.68
C ASN A 49 -7.68 1.95 4.00
N CYS A 50 -7.92 1.03 3.05
CA CYS A 50 -8.75 -0.15 3.28
C CYS A 50 -7.92 -1.38 3.71
N LEU A 51 -6.78 -1.60 3.07
CA LEU A 51 -5.99 -2.82 3.19
C LEU A 51 -5.30 -2.94 4.55
N VAL A 52 -4.70 -1.85 5.04
CA VAL A 52 -3.93 -1.89 6.30
C VAL A 52 -4.83 -2.24 7.50
N PRO A 53 -6.02 -1.62 7.67
CA PRO A 53 -6.97 -2.06 8.70
C PRO A 53 -7.40 -3.53 8.53
N LEU A 54 -7.63 -3.99 7.29
CA LEU A 54 -8.03 -5.37 7.03
C LEU A 54 -6.93 -6.38 7.37
N MET A 55 -5.67 -6.05 7.10
CA MET A 55 -4.51 -6.85 7.49
C MET A 55 -4.40 -6.97 9.02
N ASN A 56 -4.61 -5.87 9.74
CA ASN A 56 -4.65 -5.88 11.20
C ASN A 56 -5.84 -6.70 11.73
N GLU A 57 -7.00 -6.60 11.11
CA GLU A 57 -8.21 -7.35 11.51
C GLU A 57 -8.01 -8.86 11.42
N VAL A 58 -7.27 -9.35 10.43
CA VAL A 58 -6.96 -10.79 10.29
C VAL A 58 -5.79 -11.27 11.18
N GLY A 59 -5.26 -10.40 12.03
CA GLY A 59 -4.25 -10.73 13.04
C GLY A 59 -2.80 -10.50 12.62
N LEU A 60 -2.55 -9.71 11.58
CA LEU A 60 -1.19 -9.23 11.26
C LEU A 60 -0.88 -7.96 12.04
N ASP A 61 0.41 -7.68 12.23
CA ASP A 61 0.88 -6.36 12.69
C ASP A 61 1.28 -5.55 11.45
N ALA A 62 0.36 -4.74 10.94
CA ALA A 62 0.54 -4.00 9.70
C ALA A 62 0.55 -2.48 9.94
N GLY A 63 1.65 -1.84 9.55
CA GLY A 63 1.83 -0.40 9.66
C GLY A 63 1.89 0.30 8.29
N TRP A 64 1.51 1.57 8.27
CA TRP A 64 1.67 2.45 7.12
C TRP A 64 2.48 3.69 7.53
N ARG A 65 3.52 4.02 6.77
CA ARG A 65 4.35 5.22 6.94
C ARG A 65 4.46 5.99 5.65
N ILE A 66 4.51 7.30 5.78
CA ILE A 66 4.58 8.23 4.66
C ILE A 66 5.98 8.82 4.64
N LEU A 67 6.57 8.92 3.44
CA LEU A 67 7.80 9.66 3.23
C LEU A 67 7.52 11.15 3.42
N HIS A 68 8.35 11.80 4.23
CA HIS A 68 8.32 13.25 4.41
C HIS A 68 9.44 13.88 3.59
N GLY A 69 9.10 14.95 2.87
CA GLY A 69 10.04 15.69 2.03
C GLY A 69 9.47 17.06 1.67
N ASN A 70 10.32 17.94 1.17
CA ASN A 70 9.88 19.20 0.59
C ASN A 70 9.32 18.97 -0.84
N PRO A 71 8.65 19.96 -1.45
CA PRO A 71 8.12 19.83 -2.82
C PRO A 71 9.17 19.45 -3.87
N ASP A 72 10.42 19.89 -3.69
CA ASP A 72 11.51 19.58 -4.62
C ASP A 72 11.87 18.09 -4.59
N PHE A 73 11.92 17.47 -3.42
CA PHE A 73 12.15 16.03 -3.27
C PHE A 73 11.14 15.21 -4.11
N PHE A 74 9.85 15.52 -3.97
CA PHE A 74 8.82 14.82 -4.73
C PHE A 74 8.85 15.14 -6.23
N THR A 75 9.19 16.37 -6.60
CA THR A 75 9.34 16.78 -8.00
C THR A 75 10.47 16.02 -8.68
N VAL A 76 11.64 15.97 -8.04
CA VAL A 76 12.84 15.32 -8.58
C VAL A 76 12.63 13.81 -8.67
N THR A 77 12.20 13.16 -7.58
CA THR A 77 11.97 11.70 -7.57
C THR A 77 10.91 11.26 -8.59
N LYS A 78 9.86 12.07 -8.79
CA LYS A 78 8.85 11.80 -9.84
C LYS A 78 9.42 11.91 -11.25
N LYS A 79 10.27 12.91 -11.53
CA LYS A 79 10.96 13.00 -12.83
C LYS A 79 11.82 11.76 -13.10
N PHE A 80 12.57 11.28 -12.10
CA PHE A 80 13.34 10.04 -12.23
C PHE A 80 12.44 8.82 -12.46
N HIS A 81 11.37 8.66 -11.69
CA HIS A 81 10.41 7.58 -11.87
C HIS A 81 9.82 7.55 -13.28
N ASN A 82 9.36 8.72 -13.76
CA ASN A 82 8.81 8.85 -15.10
C ASN A 82 9.85 8.59 -16.19
N ALA A 83 11.10 9.02 -15.98
CA ALA A 83 12.18 8.78 -16.93
C ALA A 83 12.54 7.30 -17.06
N LEU A 84 12.51 6.56 -15.94
CA LEU A 84 12.62 5.10 -15.96
C LEU A 84 11.47 4.41 -16.70
N LEU A 85 10.33 5.10 -16.86
CA LEU A 85 9.19 4.67 -17.66
C LEU A 85 9.17 5.27 -19.08
N GLY A 86 10.23 5.97 -19.49
CA GLY A 86 10.43 6.44 -20.86
C GLY A 86 10.14 7.92 -21.10
N GLU A 87 9.78 8.71 -20.08
CA GLU A 87 9.68 10.17 -20.25
C GLU A 87 11.08 10.80 -20.38
N PRO A 88 11.26 11.83 -21.23
CA PRO A 88 12.54 12.53 -21.32
C PRO A 88 12.80 13.31 -20.02
N ILE A 89 14.05 13.28 -19.54
CA ILE A 89 14.53 14.07 -18.41
C ILE A 89 15.81 14.79 -18.82
N SER A 90 15.87 16.10 -18.57
CA SER A 90 17.11 16.85 -18.72
C SER A 90 17.89 16.90 -17.41
N PHE A 91 19.14 16.45 -17.46
CA PHE A 91 20.07 16.52 -16.34
C PHE A 91 20.91 17.80 -16.35
N THR A 92 20.89 18.56 -17.44
CA THR A 92 21.68 19.77 -17.63
C THR A 92 20.84 20.89 -18.25
N VAL A 93 21.30 22.13 -18.17
CA VAL A 93 20.54 23.33 -18.61
C VAL A 93 20.85 23.76 -20.06
N LEU A 94 21.25 22.83 -20.93
CA LEU A 94 21.50 23.11 -22.35
C LEU A 94 20.24 23.02 -23.19
#